data_AF-A0A3M7PCM5-F1
#
_entry.id   AF-A0A3M7PCM5-F1
#
_cell.length_a   1.000
_cell.length_b   1.000
_cell.length_c   1.000
_cell.angle_alpha   90.00
_cell.angle_beta   90.00
_cell.angle_gamma   90.00
#
_symmetry.space_group_name_H-M   'P 1'
#
loop_
_entity.id
_entity.type
_entity.pdbx_description
1 polymer ?
#
loop_
_entity_poly.entity_id
_entity_poly.type
_entity_poly.pdbx_seq_one_letter_code
_entity_poly.pdbx_strand_id
1 'polypeptide(L)'
;MAQYDIMISSVTNENNKTNYLWSIIRPLESEFRIRVEWLHVHKVHNPQVQTTYAFLRFVNSDIHSIVVKRLNGISHRGRELNVKINPLSTPAHRINTEHTPRVQTLINELQAKENEWELERLKLVDERVKLEEQLEQTTQYATQL
;
A
#
# COMPACT_ATOMS: atom_id res chain seq x y z
N MET A 1 -6.24 -17.62 13.11
CA MET A 1 -7.60 -17.19 12.72
C MET A 1 -7.65 -17.04 11.21
N ALA A 2 -8.76 -17.37 10.54
CA ALA A 2 -8.85 -17.19 9.09
C ALA A 2 -8.77 -15.68 8.77
N GLN A 3 -7.75 -15.28 8.01
CA GLN A 3 -7.65 -13.91 7.51
C GLN A 3 -8.59 -13.76 6.32
N TYR A 4 -9.70 -13.08 6.53
CA TYR A 4 -10.64 -12.73 5.48
C TYR A 4 -10.13 -11.52 4.71
N ASP A 5 -10.28 -11.51 3.39
CA ASP A 5 -9.90 -10.37 2.56
C ASP A 5 -10.99 -9.30 2.56
N ILE A 6 -10.62 -8.07 2.23
CA ILE A 6 -11.56 -7.00 1.93
C ILE A 6 -11.96 -7.12 0.46
N MET A 7 -13.25 -7.28 0.19
CA MET A 7 -13.81 -7.22 -1.15
C MET A 7 -14.24 -5.78 -1.47
N ILE A 8 -13.72 -5.23 -2.56
CA ILE A 8 -14.06 -3.91 -3.09
C ILE A 8 -14.81 -4.12 -4.40
N SER A 9 -16.08 -3.75 -4.44
CA SER A 9 -16.93 -3.81 -5.63
C SER A 9 -17.13 -2.41 -6.22
N SER A 10 -17.65 -2.35 -7.44
CA SER A 10 -17.90 -1.10 -8.18
C SER A 10 -16.63 -0.33 -8.58
N VAL A 11 -15.51 -1.03 -8.70
CA VAL A 11 -14.26 -0.44 -9.24
C VAL A 11 -14.45 -0.18 -10.72
N THR A 12 -14.17 1.03 -11.21
CA THR A 12 -14.35 1.37 -12.63
C THR A 12 -13.45 0.50 -13.52
N ASN A 13 -14.02 -0.13 -14.55
CA ASN A 13 -13.31 -1.04 -15.44
C ASN A 13 -12.53 -0.29 -16.55
N GLU A 14 -11.50 0.44 -16.16
CA GLU A 14 -10.59 1.14 -17.06
C GLU A 14 -9.21 0.44 -17.10
N ASN A 15 -8.34 0.85 -18.03
CA ASN A 15 -6.99 0.31 -18.14
C ASN A 15 -6.14 0.58 -16.88
N ASN A 16 -6.31 1.75 -16.26
CA ASN A 16 -5.53 2.19 -15.10
C ASN A 16 -6.21 1.90 -13.75
N LYS A 17 -7.23 1.03 -13.72
CA LYS A 17 -8.04 0.75 -12.53
C LYS A 17 -7.22 0.38 -11.29
N THR A 18 -6.14 -0.38 -11.46
CA THR A 18 -5.26 -0.76 -10.35
C THR A 18 -4.52 0.45 -9.76
N ASN A 19 -4.04 1.37 -10.59
CA ASN A 19 -3.33 2.56 -10.13
C ASN A 19 -4.25 3.52 -9.38
N TYR A 20 -5.48 3.71 -9.88
CA TYR A 20 -6.48 4.53 -9.18
C TYR A 20 -6.93 3.90 -7.86
N LEU A 21 -6.99 2.57 -7.79
CA LEU A 21 -7.31 1.91 -6.53
C LEU A 21 -6.14 2.05 -5.54
N TRP A 22 -4.90 2.01 -6.02
CA TRP A 22 -3.74 2.32 -5.19
C TRP A 22 -3.75 3.75 -4.65
N SER A 23 -4.19 4.74 -5.42
CA SER A 23 -4.20 6.14 -4.94
C SER A 23 -5.11 6.37 -3.73
N ILE A 24 -6.12 5.51 -3.52
CA ILE A 24 -6.98 5.56 -2.32
C ILE A 24 -6.49 4.63 -1.20
N ILE A 25 -5.72 3.57 -1.53
CA ILE A 25 -5.21 2.60 -0.55
C ILE A 25 -3.89 3.08 0.09
N ARG A 26 -2.97 3.69 -0.67
CA ARG A 26 -1.67 4.18 -0.16
C ARG A 26 -1.79 5.12 1.05
N PRO A 27 -2.74 6.07 1.10
CA PRO A 27 -2.94 6.90 2.30
C PRO A 27 -3.26 6.07 3.55
N LEU A 28 -3.99 4.96 3.41
CA LEU A 28 -4.34 4.07 4.52
C LEU A 28 -3.12 3.30 5.04
N GLU A 29 -2.18 2.92 4.17
CA GLU A 29 -0.93 2.29 4.61
C GLU A 29 -0.11 3.22 5.52
N SER A 30 0.00 4.48 5.13
CA SER A 30 0.69 5.51 5.90
C SER A 30 -0.04 5.80 7.21
N GLU A 31 -1.37 5.98 7.16
CA GLU A 31 -2.18 6.29 8.33
C GLU A 31 -2.12 5.18 9.40
N PHE A 32 -2.32 3.93 8.99
CA PHE A 32 -2.34 2.80 9.92
C PHE A 32 -0.94 2.21 10.17
N ARG A 33 0.11 2.80 9.58
CA ARG A 33 1.51 2.34 9.63
C ARG A 33 1.63 0.84 9.34
N ILE A 34 0.95 0.42 8.28
CA ILE A 34 0.83 -0.99 7.94
C ILE A 34 0.83 -1.21 6.44
N ARG A 35 1.46 -2.31 6.03
CA ARG A 35 1.59 -2.67 4.64
C ARG A 35 0.38 -3.44 4.15
N VAL A 36 0.02 -3.20 2.89
CA VAL A 36 -0.82 -4.10 2.10
C VAL A 36 -0.01 -5.35 1.80
N GLU A 37 -0.54 -6.50 2.21
CA GLU A 37 0.02 -7.82 1.88
C GLU A 37 -0.22 -8.12 0.40
N TRP A 38 -1.45 -7.89 -0.08
CA TRP A 38 -1.74 -7.98 -1.51
C TRP A 38 -2.99 -7.20 -1.92
N LEU A 39 -3.01 -6.80 -3.19
CA LEU A 39 -4.15 -6.20 -3.88
C LEU A 39 -4.31 -6.88 -5.24
N HIS A 40 -5.49 -7.43 -5.50
CA HIS A 40 -5.83 -8.01 -6.78
C HIS A 40 -7.09 -7.40 -7.35
N VAL A 41 -6.95 -6.80 -8.53
CA VAL A 41 -8.07 -6.22 -9.26
C VAL A 41 -8.46 -7.17 -10.38
N HIS A 42 -9.71 -7.63 -10.39
CA HIS A 42 -10.20 -8.56 -11.38
C HIS A 42 -10.18 -7.93 -12.78
N LYS A 43 -9.63 -8.68 -13.75
CA LYS A 43 -9.55 -8.26 -15.15
C LYS A 43 -10.83 -8.64 -15.87
N VAL A 44 -11.55 -7.64 -16.36
CA VAL A 44 -12.70 -7.83 -17.25
C VAL A 44 -12.31 -7.40 -18.65
N HIS A 45 -12.34 -8.33 -19.60
CA HIS A 45 -11.97 -8.10 -21.00
C HIS A 45 -13.11 -7.52 -21.85
N ASN A 46 -14.35 -7.65 -21.39
CA ASN A 46 -15.51 -7.10 -22.08
C ASN A 46 -15.60 -5.58 -21.84
N PRO A 47 -15.46 -4.74 -22.88
CA PRO A 47 -15.51 -3.28 -22.74
C PRO A 47 -16.91 -2.75 -22.37
N GLN A 48 -17.98 -3.54 -22.56
CA GLN A 48 -19.33 -3.14 -22.15
C GLN A 48 -19.53 -3.20 -20.64
N VAL A 49 -18.69 -3.95 -19.93
CA VAL A 49 -18.76 -4.06 -18.47
C VAL A 49 -18.06 -2.85 -17.87
N GLN A 50 -18.85 -2.00 -17.23
CA GLN A 50 -18.36 -0.71 -16.74
C GLN A 50 -17.65 -0.79 -15.38
N THR A 51 -17.89 -1.84 -14.60
CA THR A 51 -17.31 -2.04 -13.27
C THR A 51 -16.72 -3.44 -13.10
N THR A 52 -15.75 -3.55 -12.21
CA THR A 52 -15.15 -4.81 -11.77
C THR A 52 -15.06 -4.81 -10.24
N TYR A 53 -14.41 -5.82 -9.69
CA TYR A 53 -14.15 -5.95 -8.28
C TYR A 53 -12.65 -6.14 -8.01
N ALA A 54 -12.27 -5.96 -6.76
CA ALA A 54 -10.92 -6.19 -6.26
C ALA A 54 -10.94 -6.84 -4.89
N PHE A 55 -9.84 -7.48 -4.52
CA PHE A 55 -9.57 -8.02 -3.21
C PHE A 55 -8.32 -7.35 -2.63
N LEU A 56 -8.39 -7.01 -1.35
CA LEU A 56 -7.35 -6.30 -0.62
C LEU A 56 -7.10 -6.99 0.72
N ARG A 57 -5.83 -7.18 1.07
CA ARG A 57 -5.41 -7.63 2.39
C ARG A 57 -4.29 -6.76 2.91
N PHE A 58 -4.43 -6.34 4.16
CA PHE A 58 -3.32 -5.81 4.95
C PHE A 58 -2.70 -6.91 5.80
N VAL A 59 -1.39 -6.77 6.08
CA VAL A 59 -0.61 -7.72 6.89
C VAL A 59 -1.27 -7.99 8.26
N ASN A 60 -1.88 -6.97 8.88
CA ASN A 60 -2.71 -7.13 10.07
C ASN A 60 -4.19 -7.09 9.66
N SER A 61 -4.92 -8.17 9.93
CA SER A 61 -6.36 -8.27 9.70
C SER A 61 -7.22 -7.43 10.65
N ASP A 62 -6.69 -7.03 11.81
CA ASP A 62 -7.44 -6.28 12.83
C ASP A 62 -7.96 -4.94 12.30
N ILE A 63 -7.22 -4.34 11.35
CA ILE A 63 -7.59 -3.06 10.74
C ILE A 63 -8.63 -3.20 9.62
N HIS A 64 -8.92 -4.41 9.14
CA HIS A 64 -9.78 -4.59 7.95
C HIS A 64 -11.19 -4.04 8.16
N SER A 65 -11.75 -4.18 9.37
CA SER A 65 -13.07 -3.61 9.70
C SER A 65 -13.10 -2.08 9.62
N ILE A 66 -12.01 -1.42 10.01
CA ILE A 66 -11.85 0.03 9.96
C ILE A 66 -11.68 0.47 8.51
N VAL A 67 -10.85 -0.23 7.73
CA VAL A 67 -10.66 0.03 6.29
C VAL A 67 -11.97 -0.10 5.53
N VAL A 68 -12.78 -1.14 5.79
CA VAL A 68 -14.09 -1.32 5.17
C VAL A 68 -14.98 -0.11 5.42
N LYS A 69 -15.11 0.33 6.68
CA LYS A 69 -15.91 1.51 7.03
C LYS A 69 -15.44 2.77 6.31
N ARG A 70 -14.13 2.90 6.09
CA ARG A 70 -13.52 4.09 5.52
C ARG A 70 -13.66 4.16 4.00
N LEU A 71 -13.53 3.02 3.32
CA LEU A 71 -13.60 2.97 1.85
C LEU A 71 -15.04 2.85 1.33
N ASN A 72 -15.95 2.28 2.12
CA ASN A 72 -17.33 2.09 1.68
C ASN A 72 -18.03 3.43 1.46
N GLY A 73 -18.63 3.61 0.28
CA GLY A 73 -19.30 4.85 -0.12
C GLY A 73 -18.38 5.95 -0.64
N ILE A 74 -17.05 5.78 -0.64
CA ILE A 74 -16.16 6.76 -1.27
C ILE A 74 -16.43 6.79 -2.77
N SER A 75 -16.60 8.01 -3.31
CA SER A 75 -16.66 8.22 -4.75
C SER A 75 -15.31 7.98 -5.38
N HIS A 76 -15.26 7.00 -6.26
CA HIS A 76 -14.13 6.60 -7.06
C HIS A 76 -14.51 6.73 -8.54
N ARG A 77 -13.94 7.74 -9.23
CA ARG A 77 -14.17 7.98 -10.66
C ARG A 77 -15.66 8.12 -11.02
N GLY A 78 -16.42 8.80 -10.15
CA GLY A 78 -17.85 9.03 -10.35
C GLY A 78 -18.76 7.87 -9.93
N ARG A 79 -18.23 6.84 -9.25
CA ARG A 79 -19.02 5.75 -8.67
C ARG A 79 -18.64 5.51 -7.23
N GLU A 80 -19.62 5.20 -6.40
CA GLU A 80 -19.36 4.83 -5.01
C GLU A 80 -18.85 3.39 -4.93
N LEU A 81 -17.78 3.19 -4.16
CA LEU A 81 -17.27 1.86 -3.87
C LEU A 81 -18.18 1.14 -2.87
N ASN A 82 -18.45 -0.14 -3.13
CA ASN A 82 -19.13 -1.02 -2.17
C ASN A 82 -18.09 -1.97 -1.58
N VAL A 83 -17.79 -1.80 -0.30
CA VAL A 83 -16.67 -2.46 0.38
C VAL A 83 -17.18 -3.29 1.54
N LYS A 84 -16.73 -4.54 1.62
CA LYS A 84 -17.13 -5.49 2.67
C LYS A 84 -16.01 -6.46 2.99
N ILE A 85 -16.06 -7.07 4.17
CA ILE A 85 -15.25 -8.26 4.44
C ILE A 85 -15.77 -9.41 3.58
N ASN A 86 -14.87 -10.07 2.86
CA ASN A 86 -15.19 -11.24 2.06
C ASN A 86 -15.49 -12.40 3.02
N PRO A 87 -16.72 -12.97 3.02
CA PRO A 87 -17.04 -14.08 3.92
C PRO A 87 -16.35 -15.39 3.51
N LEU A 88 -15.78 -15.45 2.30
CA LEU A 88 -15.09 -16.61 1.76
C LEU A 88 -13.58 -16.34 1.67
N SER A 89 -12.78 -17.39 1.80
CA SER A 89 -11.35 -17.29 1.47
C SER A 89 -11.18 -16.97 0.00
N THR A 90 -10.37 -15.96 -0.32
CA THR A 90 -10.21 -15.54 -1.71
C THR A 90 -9.32 -16.52 -2.47
N PRO A 91 -9.73 -17.00 -3.65
CA PRO A 91 -8.96 -17.98 -4.43
C PRO A 91 -7.54 -17.54 -4.79
N ALA A 92 -7.22 -16.26 -4.70
CA ALA A 92 -5.87 -15.75 -4.96
C ALA A 92 -4.81 -16.23 -3.96
N HIS A 93 -5.20 -16.83 -2.82
CA HIS A 93 -4.28 -17.70 -2.05
C HIS A 93 -3.71 -18.86 -2.87
N ARG A 94 -4.28 -19.17 -4.04
CA ARG A 94 -3.78 -20.16 -5.00
C ARG A 94 -3.06 -19.56 -6.21
N ILE A 95 -3.03 -18.22 -6.36
CA ILE A 95 -2.34 -17.57 -7.47
C ILE A 95 -0.96 -17.09 -6.97
N ASN A 96 0.00 -18.01 -7.05
CA ASN A 96 1.47 -17.84 -6.94
C ASN A 96 2.11 -17.87 -5.54
N THR A 97 2.09 -19.03 -4.88
CA THR A 97 3.20 -19.46 -3.99
C THR A 97 4.36 -20.10 -4.76
N GLU A 98 4.31 -20.12 -6.09
CA GLU A 98 5.45 -20.49 -6.92
C GLU A 98 5.77 -19.32 -7.86
N HIS A 99 6.46 -18.31 -7.32
CA HIS A 99 7.36 -17.58 -8.18
C HIS A 99 8.34 -18.59 -8.78
N THR A 100 8.55 -18.57 -10.10
CA THR A 100 9.72 -19.28 -10.63
C THR A 100 10.94 -18.77 -9.87
N PRO A 101 11.97 -19.60 -9.61
CA PRO A 101 13.13 -19.19 -8.82
C PRO A 101 13.70 -17.84 -9.24
N ARG A 102 13.69 -17.57 -10.55
CA ARG A 102 14.09 -16.28 -11.14
C ARG A 102 13.26 -15.08 -10.69
N VAL A 103 11.94 -15.20 -10.62
CA VAL A 103 11.07 -14.11 -10.16
C VAL A 103 11.25 -13.90 -8.65
N GLN A 104 11.43 -14.97 -7.87
CA GLN A 104 11.71 -14.84 -6.44
C GLN A 104 13.05 -14.15 -6.19
N THR A 105 14.08 -14.47 -6.97
CA THR A 105 15.37 -13.78 -6.90
C THR A 105 15.22 -12.28 -7.17
N LEU A 106 14.49 -11.88 -8.21
CA LEU A 106 14.26 -10.47 -8.52
C LEU A 106 13.49 -9.73 -7.41
N ILE A 107 12.50 -10.39 -6.78
CA ILE A 107 11.77 -9.82 -5.64
C ILE A 107 12.72 -9.61 -4.45
N ASN A 108 13.56 -10.60 -4.15
CA ASN A 108 14.52 -10.52 -3.05
C ASN A 108 15.56 -9.42 -3.30
N GLU A 109 16.05 -9.29 -4.54
CA GLU A 109 16.99 -8.23 -4.94
C GLU A 109 16.37 -6.84 -4.79
N LEU A 110 15.11 -6.67 -5.22
CA LEU A 110 14.39 -5.39 -5.07
C LEU A 110 14.17 -5.03 -3.60
N GLN A 111 13.78 -6.00 -2.77
CA GLN A 111 13.61 -5.78 -1.32
C GLN A 111 14.93 -5.46 -0.62
N ALA A 112 16.02 -6.12 -1.00
CA ALA A 112 17.35 -5.82 -0.48
C ALA A 112 17.77 -4.38 -0.84
N LYS A 113 17.50 -3.94 -2.07
CA LYS A 113 17.77 -2.56 -2.51
C LYS A 113 16.93 -1.52 -1.78
N GLU A 114 15.65 -1.82 -1.54
CA GLU A 114 14.76 -0.95 -0.76
C GLU A 114 15.27 -0.79 0.68
N ASN A 115 15.69 -1.89 1.32
CA ASN A 115 16.27 -1.86 2.67
C ASN A 115 17.60 -1.08 2.73
N GLU A 116 18.47 -1.23 1.72
CA GLU A 116 19.71 -0.45 1.62
C GLU A 116 19.42 1.06 1.53
N TRP A 117 18.48 1.46 0.69
CA TRP A 117 18.09 2.86 0.55
C TRP A 117 17.44 3.44 1.81
N GLU A 118 16.65 2.64 2.53
CA GLU A 118 16.07 3.06 3.80
C GLU A 118 17.16 3.26 4.87
N LEU A 119 18.17 2.39 4.92
CA LEU A 119 19.31 2.53 5.81
C LEU A 119 20.15 3.76 5.48
N GLU A 120 20.40 4.02 4.21
CA GLU A 120 21.13 5.22 3.76
C GLU A 120 20.36 6.50 4.08
N ARG A 121 19.05 6.50 3.87
CA ARG A 121 18.18 7.60 4.26
C ARG A 121 18.26 7.90 5.76
N LEU A 122 18.27 6.87 6.61
CA LEU A 122 18.40 7.06 8.06
C LEU A 122 19.76 7.70 8.43
N LYS A 123 20.86 7.25 7.81
CA LYS A 123 22.18 7.84 8.03
C LYS A 123 22.22 9.33 7.64
N LEU A 124 21.65 9.67 6.49
CA LEU A 124 21.58 11.06 6.03
C LEU A 124 20.74 11.93 6.97
N VAL A 125 19.68 11.38 7.56
CA VAL A 125 18.89 12.10 8.59
C VAL A 125 19.74 12.36 9.84
N ASP A 126 20.47 11.36 10.33
CA ASP A 126 21.34 11.52 11.50
C ASP A 126 22.47 12.54 11.25
N GLU A 127 23.08 12.52 10.06
CA GLU A 127 24.08 13.52 9.67
C GLU A 127 23.49 14.93 9.58
N ARG A 128 22.29 15.07 9.02
CA ARG A 128 21.60 16.36 8.94
C ARG A 128 21.35 16.94 10.33
N VAL A 129 20.89 16.12 11.28
CA VAL A 129 20.64 16.54 12.67
C VAL A 129 21.93 17.04 13.33
N LYS A 130 23.04 16.31 13.17
CA LYS A 130 24.34 16.75 13.72
C LYS A 130 24.83 18.07 13.14
N LEU A 131 24.65 18.28 11.83
CA LEU A 131 25.00 19.54 11.17
C LEU A 131 24.11 20.70 11.64
N GLU A 132 22.82 20.45 11.85
CA GLU A 132 21.88 21.43 12.43
C GLU A 132 22.32 21.83 13.85
N GLU A 133 22.67 20.87 14.70
CA GLU A 133 23.18 21.13 16.07
C GLU A 133 24.50 21.94 16.06
N GLN A 134 25.45 21.58 15.18
CA GLN A 134 26.70 22.33 15.03
C GLN A 134 26.48 23.76 14.54
N LEU A 135 25.58 23.95 13.59
CA LEU A 135 25.23 25.27 13.07
C LEU A 135 24.59 26.14 14.16
N GLU A 136 23.70 25.57 14.97
CA GLU A 136 23.05 26.27 16.07
C GLU A 136 24.05 26.70 17.13
N GLN A 137 24.97 25.82 17.55
CA GLN A 137 26.06 26.16 18.47
C GLN A 137 26.97 27.29 17.94
N THR A 138 27.34 27.20 16.65
CA THR A 138 28.21 28.21 16.03
C THR A 138 27.53 29.57 15.95
N THR A 139 26.22 29.58 15.64
CA THR A 139 25.42 30.80 15.53
C THR A 139 25.23 31.46 16.89
N GLN A 140 24.95 30.68 17.94
CA GLN A 140 24.84 31.17 19.32
C GLN A 140 26.15 31.79 19.83
N TYR A 141 27.30 31.16 19.54
CA TYR A 141 28.60 31.71 19.89
C TYR A 141 28.90 33.03 19.15
N ALA A 142 28.56 33.10 17.86
CA ALA A 142 28.77 34.30 17.04
C ALA A 142 27.87 35.49 17.42
N THR A 143 26.72 35.26 18.06
CA THR A 143 25.82 36.33 18.54
C THR A 143 26.15 36.86 19.93
N GLN A 144 27.08 36.22 20.65
CA GLN A 144 27.55 36.64 21.98
C GLN A 144 28.83 37.50 21.95
N LEU A 145 29.41 37.73 20.77
CA LEU A 145 30.51 38.68 20.50
C LEU A 145 29.98 40.03 20.02
#